data_AF-A0AAD9AKZ1-F1
#
_entry.id   AF-A0AAD9AKZ1-F1
#
_cell.length_a   1.000
_cell.length_b   1.000
_cell.length_c   1.000
_cell.angle_alpha   90.00
_cell.angle_beta   90.00
_cell.angle_gamma   90.00
#
_symmetry.space_group_name_H-M   'P 1'
#
loop_
_entity.id
_entity.type
_entity.pdbx_description
1 polymer ?
#
loop_
_entity_poly.entity_id
_entity_poly.type
_entity_poly.pdbx_seq_one_letter_code
_entity_poly.pdbx_strand_id
1 'polypeptide(L)'
;MILEGEFRWKEAHFMAYAACNWTVHYNSQDSAARAELCQAARDICRTACGRGPAWAIHFESRDFRTDHEYASHCSDLTLASYFGLLDVAEHIIREENVDVNSEGGYFGTAIKAAAAGGQLSLVQALTQHDADFETGGGCFPTALVAAFAQGHLNVAQYLIGRGHRITQEVVEAAVSEENDVQQIAHLIENFKEHVTITEEVTEAAAANPIWGADILAFLLDRCGDQVGITQEILKTATANEGCGDEIMSLLIDTRGDALDITEETLKSAAGNSDCGAEIMRLLIEEYGDVLDITSAVFQTAAGTIDGFATMKLLMQEGCTNFEITQEVILAAAKRGSEDMMKFCLDESRDMFQLTPELILAVAGNSFYGGKMMTLLLQTFGNRVIITQDVIMTAAQASYGDETLAVLLNHRGSDLKITNEIVIAAAMNTDGEGPMAYLLEQHRMEVEITQELISAVQGNRMLGKRMMALLRDKRGDEVKLYEREQV
;
A
#
# COMPACT_ATOMS: atom_id res chain seq x y z
N MET A 1 20.59 -4.68 36.22
CA MET A 1 21.96 -4.89 35.72
C MET A 1 21.87 -5.89 34.58
N ILE A 2 21.52 -5.36 33.40
CA ILE A 2 21.49 -6.10 32.14
C ILE A 2 22.94 -6.13 31.68
N LEU A 3 23.57 -7.30 31.69
CA LEU A 3 24.91 -7.48 31.17
C LEU A 3 24.81 -7.98 29.73
N GLU A 4 25.40 -7.16 28.86
CA GLU A 4 25.75 -7.41 27.47
C GLU A 4 26.47 -8.77 27.31
N GLY A 5 26.05 -9.53 26.30
CA GLY A 5 26.73 -10.78 25.93
C GLY A 5 25.94 -11.56 24.88
N GLU A 6 26.20 -11.27 23.60
CA GLU A 6 25.89 -12.10 22.43
C GLU A 6 24.50 -12.74 22.39
N PHE A 7 23.50 -11.99 21.89
CA PHE A 7 22.26 -12.57 21.39
C PHE A 7 22.61 -13.52 20.24
N ARG A 8 22.65 -14.82 20.51
CA ARG A 8 22.96 -15.83 19.50
C ARG A 8 21.86 -15.82 18.46
N TRP A 9 22.18 -15.46 17.22
CA TRP A 9 21.25 -15.42 16.10
C TRP A 9 20.34 -16.66 16.00
N LYS A 10 20.81 -17.85 16.38
CA LYS A 10 20.00 -19.09 16.41
C LYS A 10 18.88 -19.11 17.48
N GLU A 11 19.09 -18.49 18.63
CA GLU A 11 18.09 -18.41 19.70
C GLU A 11 16.95 -17.46 19.32
N ALA A 12 17.26 -16.38 18.59
CA ALA A 12 16.23 -15.49 18.02
C ALA A 12 15.32 -16.24 17.03
N HIS A 13 15.87 -17.13 16.20
CA HIS A 13 15.08 -17.93 15.25
C HIS A 13 14.21 -18.98 15.96
N PHE A 14 14.74 -19.63 16.99
CA PHE A 14 13.97 -20.61 17.77
C PHE A 14 12.84 -19.94 18.56
N MET A 15 13.10 -18.79 19.20
CA MET A 15 12.09 -18.05 19.93
C MET A 15 11.00 -17.49 19.00
N ALA A 16 11.39 -16.94 17.85
CA ALA A 16 10.43 -16.51 16.83
C ALA A 16 9.60 -17.70 16.32
N TYR A 17 10.24 -18.83 16.03
CA TYR A 17 9.54 -20.05 15.64
C TYR A 17 8.58 -20.53 16.74
N ALA A 18 9.01 -20.58 18.00
CA ALA A 18 8.18 -21.01 19.12
C ALA A 18 6.98 -20.08 19.31
N ALA A 19 7.20 -18.75 19.29
CA ALA A 19 6.13 -17.76 19.34
C ALA A 19 5.12 -17.95 18.20
N CYS A 20 5.58 -18.26 16.99
CA CYS A 20 4.72 -18.44 15.83
C CYS A 20 4.01 -19.80 15.75
N ASN A 21 4.49 -20.85 16.43
CA ASN A 21 4.03 -22.22 16.17
C ASN A 21 3.55 -22.98 17.41
N TRP A 22 3.69 -22.44 18.62
CA TRP A 22 3.32 -23.19 19.83
C TRP A 22 1.84 -23.57 19.87
N THR A 23 0.95 -22.72 19.35
CA THR A 23 -0.51 -22.98 19.25
C THR A 23 -0.79 -24.16 18.34
N VAL A 24 -0.11 -24.23 17.19
CA VAL A 24 -0.17 -25.35 16.25
C VAL A 24 0.30 -26.65 16.92
N HIS A 25 1.44 -26.61 17.61
CA HIS A 25 1.96 -27.78 18.34
C HIS A 25 1.05 -28.21 19.48
N TYR A 26 0.42 -27.27 20.19
CA TYR A 26 -0.56 -27.57 21.23
C TYR A 26 -1.79 -28.26 20.64
N ASN A 27 -2.36 -27.70 19.57
CA ASN A 27 -3.56 -28.23 18.91
C ASN A 27 -3.32 -29.59 18.24
N SER A 28 -2.07 -29.91 17.86
CA SER A 28 -1.73 -31.22 17.29
C SER A 28 -1.61 -32.35 18.32
N GLN A 29 -1.61 -32.03 19.62
CA GLN A 29 -1.51 -33.06 20.68
C GLN A 29 -2.83 -33.80 20.87
N ASP A 30 -2.74 -35.02 21.42
CA ASP A 30 -3.93 -35.77 21.85
C ASP A 30 -4.62 -35.10 23.04
N SER A 31 -5.85 -35.56 23.33
CA SER A 31 -6.68 -34.97 24.40
C SER A 31 -6.06 -35.08 25.80
N ALA A 32 -5.25 -36.11 26.07
CA ALA A 32 -4.64 -36.28 27.39
C ALA A 32 -3.48 -35.30 27.57
N ALA A 33 -2.63 -35.18 26.55
CA ALA A 33 -1.53 -34.22 26.54
C ALA A 33 -2.03 -32.76 26.58
N ARG A 34 -3.10 -32.42 25.85
CA ARG A 34 -3.70 -31.07 25.91
C ARG A 34 -4.25 -30.73 27.30
N ALA A 35 -4.85 -31.71 27.98
CA ALA A 35 -5.34 -31.53 29.35
C ALA A 35 -4.19 -31.27 30.35
N GLU A 36 -3.07 -31.99 30.22
CA GLU A 36 -1.87 -31.75 31.05
C GLU A 36 -1.23 -30.37 30.77
N LEU A 37 -1.25 -29.94 29.51
CA LEU A 37 -0.64 -28.68 29.07
C LEU A 37 -1.57 -27.46 29.19
N CYS A 38 -2.87 -27.66 29.45
CA CYS A 38 -3.90 -26.60 29.41
C CYS A 38 -3.54 -25.42 30.30
N GLN A 39 -3.07 -25.66 31.53
CA GLN A 39 -2.68 -24.59 32.45
C GLN A 39 -1.48 -23.78 31.92
N ALA A 40 -0.50 -24.46 31.31
CA ALA A 40 0.66 -23.79 30.73
C ALA A 40 0.25 -22.93 29.52
N ALA A 41 -0.60 -23.47 28.65
CA ALA A 41 -1.16 -22.73 27.51
C ALA A 41 -1.97 -21.50 27.99
N ARG A 42 -2.79 -21.68 29.03
CA ARG A 42 -3.57 -20.59 29.67
C ARG A 42 -2.68 -19.47 30.21
N ASP A 43 -1.56 -19.82 30.85
CA ASP A 43 -0.61 -18.85 31.38
C ASP A 43 0.14 -18.08 30.28
N ILE A 44 0.34 -18.70 29.11
CA ILE A 44 0.92 -18.05 27.92
C ILE A 44 -0.09 -17.09 27.27
N CYS A 45 -1.39 -17.41 27.29
CA CYS A 45 -2.46 -16.57 26.73
C CYS A 45 -2.87 -15.39 27.62
N ARG A 46 -2.42 -15.31 28.88
CA ARG A 46 -2.84 -14.26 29.80
C ARG A 46 -2.36 -12.88 29.34
N THR A 47 -3.31 -11.97 29.07
CA THR A 47 -3.04 -10.62 28.54
C THR A 47 -2.69 -9.64 29.66
N ALA A 48 -3.27 -9.83 30.86
CA ALA A 48 -2.99 -9.00 32.04
C ALA A 48 -1.51 -8.99 32.47
N CYS A 49 -0.71 -10.00 32.10
CA CYS A 49 0.72 -10.06 32.41
C CYS A 49 1.62 -9.65 31.24
N GLY A 50 1.05 -9.17 30.12
CA GLY A 50 1.76 -8.76 28.91
C GLY A 50 2.38 -9.90 28.09
N ARG A 51 2.30 -11.16 28.57
CA ARG A 51 2.87 -12.32 27.86
C ARG A 51 2.08 -12.67 26.61
N GLY A 52 0.75 -12.74 26.71
CA GLY A 52 -0.14 -12.98 25.57
C GLY A 52 0.15 -12.04 24.39
N PRO A 53 0.07 -10.72 24.60
CA PRO A 53 0.39 -9.74 23.57
C PRO A 53 1.83 -9.87 23.03
N ALA A 54 2.81 -10.17 23.88
CA ALA A 54 4.21 -10.20 23.46
C ALA A 54 4.54 -11.29 22.42
N TRP A 55 3.95 -12.49 22.51
CA TRP A 55 4.19 -13.52 21.49
C TRP A 55 3.22 -13.43 20.32
N ALA A 56 2.00 -12.91 20.53
CA ALA A 56 1.00 -12.75 19.48
C ALA A 56 1.49 -11.79 18.37
N ILE A 57 2.15 -10.69 18.74
CA ILE A 57 2.76 -9.73 17.79
C ILE A 57 3.77 -10.43 16.85
N HIS A 58 4.47 -11.46 17.31
CA HIS A 58 5.40 -12.21 16.47
C HIS A 58 4.70 -13.15 15.48
N PHE A 59 3.53 -13.70 15.84
CA PHE A 59 2.70 -14.44 14.89
C PHE A 59 2.16 -13.52 13.79
N GLU A 60 1.68 -12.33 14.16
CA GLU A 60 1.16 -11.30 13.24
C GLU A 60 2.20 -10.84 12.19
N SER A 61 3.49 -10.87 12.52
CA SER A 61 4.57 -10.53 11.59
C SER A 61 4.74 -11.49 10.40
N ARG A 62 4.04 -12.63 10.40
CA ARG A 62 4.10 -13.66 9.34
C ARG A 62 2.97 -13.57 8.30
N ASP A 63 1.83 -12.97 8.63
CA ASP A 63 0.60 -12.97 7.80
C ASP A 63 0.32 -11.62 7.07
N PHE A 64 1.31 -10.72 6.98
CA PHE A 64 1.31 -9.47 6.20
C PHE A 64 0.49 -8.25 6.71
N ARG A 65 1.13 -7.07 6.53
CA ARG A 65 0.60 -5.71 6.26
C ARG A 65 -0.49 -5.12 7.19
N THR A 66 -0.19 -4.84 8.45
CA THR A 66 -0.91 -3.79 9.21
C THR A 66 -0.17 -3.39 10.49
N ASP A 67 -0.30 -2.12 10.89
CA ASP A 67 0.38 -1.52 12.04
C ASP A 67 -0.03 -2.18 13.38
N HIS A 68 0.81 -3.08 13.88
CA HIS A 68 1.19 -3.40 15.27
C HIS A 68 0.32 -3.04 16.51
N GLU A 69 -1.02 -3.13 16.48
CA GLU A 69 -1.84 -2.97 17.72
C GLU A 69 -3.04 -3.94 17.88
N TYR A 70 -3.14 -5.05 17.14
CA TYR A 70 -4.29 -5.97 17.30
C TYR A 70 -4.30 -6.73 18.64
N ALA A 71 -3.15 -7.30 19.03
CA ALA A 71 -3.05 -8.05 20.26
C ALA A 71 -3.08 -7.19 21.55
N SER A 72 -2.88 -5.87 21.46
CA SER A 72 -2.72 -5.00 22.64
C SER A 72 -4.02 -4.78 23.42
N HIS A 73 -5.17 -5.17 22.85
CA HIS A 73 -6.49 -5.00 23.46
C HIS A 73 -7.33 -6.29 23.49
N CYS A 74 -6.81 -7.43 23.01
CA CYS A 74 -7.52 -8.70 23.07
C CYS A 74 -7.71 -9.17 24.52
N SER A 75 -8.89 -9.72 24.82
CA SER A 75 -9.13 -10.47 26.05
C SER A 75 -8.49 -11.86 25.98
N ASP A 76 -8.21 -12.49 27.12
CA ASP A 76 -7.68 -13.85 27.19
C ASP A 76 -8.55 -14.84 26.38
N LEU A 77 -9.87 -14.67 26.43
CA LEU A 77 -10.82 -15.50 25.72
C LEU A 77 -10.78 -15.26 24.21
N THR A 78 -10.73 -14.01 23.75
CA THR A 78 -10.61 -13.69 22.30
C THR A 78 -9.30 -14.21 21.71
N LEU A 79 -8.19 -14.09 22.44
CA LEU A 79 -6.88 -14.60 22.00
C LEU A 79 -6.89 -16.13 21.93
N ALA A 80 -7.35 -16.81 22.99
CA ALA A 80 -7.51 -18.26 22.97
C ALA A 80 -8.44 -18.72 21.84
N SER A 81 -9.44 -17.89 21.51
CA SER A 81 -10.42 -18.22 20.49
C SER A 81 -9.90 -18.14 19.08
N TYR A 82 -9.16 -17.09 18.75
CA TYR A 82 -8.51 -16.96 17.45
C TYR A 82 -7.57 -18.13 17.14
N PHE A 83 -6.78 -18.55 18.13
CA PHE A 83 -5.81 -19.63 17.99
C PHE A 83 -6.39 -21.05 18.18
N GLY A 84 -7.71 -21.18 18.39
CA GLY A 84 -8.38 -22.48 18.47
C GLY A 84 -8.04 -23.31 19.71
N LEU A 85 -7.64 -22.66 20.79
CA LEU A 85 -7.24 -23.33 22.03
C LEU A 85 -8.49 -23.76 22.81
N LEU A 86 -9.19 -24.77 22.30
CA LEU A 86 -10.49 -25.20 22.80
C LEU A 86 -10.50 -25.47 24.31
N ASP A 87 -9.53 -26.23 24.80
CA ASP A 87 -9.48 -26.60 26.23
C ASP A 87 -9.21 -25.38 27.12
N VAL A 88 -8.42 -24.42 26.63
CA VAL A 88 -8.13 -23.15 27.33
C VAL A 88 -9.36 -22.25 27.34
N ALA A 89 -10.05 -22.12 26.21
CA ALA A 89 -11.28 -21.32 26.13
C ALA A 89 -12.38 -21.90 27.02
N GLU A 90 -12.59 -23.22 27.02
CA GLU A 90 -13.53 -23.88 27.92
C GLU A 90 -13.16 -23.69 29.39
N HIS A 91 -11.87 -23.75 29.73
CA HIS A 91 -11.39 -23.48 31.08
C HIS A 91 -11.72 -22.05 31.51
N ILE A 92 -11.43 -21.06 30.66
CA ILE A 92 -11.74 -19.64 30.95
C ILE A 92 -13.24 -19.43 31.17
N ILE A 93 -14.09 -20.02 30.32
CA ILE A 93 -15.55 -19.86 30.41
C ILE A 93 -16.10 -20.51 31.70
N ARG A 94 -15.68 -21.74 32.02
CA ARG A 94 -16.27 -22.52 33.11
C ARG A 94 -15.69 -22.19 34.48
N GLU A 95 -14.38 -21.99 34.58
CA GLU A 95 -13.68 -21.87 35.86
C GLU A 95 -13.46 -20.40 36.27
N GLU A 96 -13.32 -19.48 35.31
CA GLU A 96 -13.07 -18.06 35.59
C GLU A 96 -14.35 -17.21 35.52
N ASN A 97 -15.50 -17.82 35.18
CA ASN A 97 -16.82 -17.18 35.11
C ASN A 97 -16.80 -15.90 34.23
N VAL A 98 -16.06 -15.95 33.12
CA VAL A 98 -15.98 -14.89 32.13
C VAL A 98 -17.24 -14.90 31.27
N ASP A 99 -17.84 -13.73 31.05
CA ASP A 99 -18.94 -13.59 30.11
C ASP A 99 -18.45 -13.88 28.69
N VAL A 100 -19.04 -14.89 28.03
CA VAL A 100 -18.69 -15.33 26.68
C VAL A 100 -18.83 -14.20 25.64
N ASN A 101 -19.69 -13.23 25.92
CA ASN A 101 -19.97 -12.07 25.09
C ASN A 101 -19.18 -10.82 25.50
N SER A 102 -18.18 -10.98 26.37
CA SER A 102 -17.30 -9.87 26.76
C SER A 102 -16.63 -9.26 25.53
N GLU A 103 -16.88 -7.97 25.30
CA GLU A 103 -16.26 -7.22 24.23
C GLU A 103 -14.80 -6.85 24.58
N GLY A 104 -13.89 -6.96 23.63
CA GLY A 104 -12.51 -6.54 23.78
C GLY A 104 -11.65 -6.78 22.54
N GLY A 105 -10.83 -5.78 22.22
CA GLY A 105 -9.80 -5.88 21.18
C GLY A 105 -10.34 -5.92 19.77
N TYR A 106 -9.47 -6.33 18.84
CA TYR A 106 -9.72 -6.30 17.41
C TYR A 106 -10.94 -7.11 16.97
N PHE A 107 -11.13 -8.29 17.54
CA PHE A 107 -12.21 -9.18 17.14
C PHE A 107 -13.56 -8.83 17.80
N GLY A 108 -13.57 -8.01 18.85
CA GLY A 108 -14.77 -7.72 19.63
C GLY A 108 -15.11 -8.88 20.56
N THR A 109 -15.56 -10.01 20.05
CA THR A 109 -16.02 -11.15 20.87
C THR A 109 -15.29 -12.45 20.57
N ALA A 110 -15.38 -13.41 21.49
CA ALA A 110 -14.75 -14.72 21.37
C ALA A 110 -15.19 -15.46 20.10
N ILE A 111 -16.47 -15.36 19.75
CA ILE A 111 -17.02 -16.08 18.59
C ILE A 111 -16.60 -15.47 17.25
N LYS A 112 -16.47 -14.13 17.18
CA LYS A 112 -15.89 -13.45 16.03
C LYS A 112 -14.40 -13.80 15.87
N ALA A 113 -13.65 -13.87 16.97
CA ALA A 113 -12.26 -14.31 16.96
C ALA A 113 -12.11 -15.77 16.49
N ALA A 114 -12.93 -16.68 17.01
CA ALA A 114 -12.96 -18.08 16.57
C ALA A 114 -13.34 -18.21 15.09
N ALA A 115 -14.26 -17.37 14.60
CA ALA A 115 -14.66 -17.36 13.20
C ALA A 115 -13.56 -16.82 12.28
N ALA A 116 -12.92 -15.71 12.66
CA ALA A 116 -11.78 -15.13 11.96
C ALA A 116 -10.55 -16.05 11.93
N GLY A 117 -10.38 -16.92 12.94
CA GLY A 117 -9.29 -17.91 12.97
C GLY A 117 -9.66 -19.28 12.39
N GLY A 118 -10.86 -19.45 11.85
CA GLY A 118 -11.29 -20.70 11.20
C GLY A 118 -11.58 -21.86 12.15
N GLN A 119 -11.80 -21.55 13.44
CA GLN A 119 -11.85 -22.51 14.53
C GLN A 119 -13.25 -23.09 14.72
N LEU A 120 -13.72 -23.90 13.76
CA LEU A 120 -15.08 -24.45 13.74
C LEU A 120 -15.47 -25.17 15.06
N SER A 121 -14.58 -26.00 15.61
CA SER A 121 -14.83 -26.70 16.88
C SER A 121 -15.10 -25.74 18.03
N LEU A 122 -14.41 -24.60 18.03
CA LEU A 122 -14.59 -23.59 19.05
C LEU A 122 -15.84 -22.73 18.81
N VAL A 123 -16.14 -22.37 17.56
CA VAL A 123 -17.41 -21.72 17.22
C VAL A 123 -18.59 -22.58 17.70
N GLN A 124 -18.53 -23.90 17.51
CA GLN A 124 -19.53 -24.85 18.01
C GLN A 124 -19.61 -24.86 19.54
N ALA A 125 -18.47 -24.87 20.25
CA ALA A 125 -18.44 -24.83 21.71
C ALA A 125 -18.99 -23.51 22.28
N LEU A 126 -18.58 -22.37 21.71
CA LEU A 126 -19.09 -21.04 22.09
C LEU A 126 -20.59 -20.93 21.86
N THR A 127 -21.11 -21.56 20.79
CA THR A 127 -22.56 -21.65 20.54
C THR A 127 -23.31 -22.36 21.69
N GLN A 128 -22.70 -23.39 22.30
CA GLN A 128 -23.30 -24.11 23.45
C GLN A 128 -23.30 -23.28 24.74
N HIS A 129 -22.49 -22.23 24.78
CA HIS A 129 -22.38 -21.29 25.88
C HIS A 129 -23.19 -20.00 25.64
N ASP A 130 -24.16 -20.01 24.71
CA ASP A 130 -25.03 -18.87 24.38
C ASP A 130 -24.26 -17.62 23.90
N ALA A 131 -23.16 -17.82 23.16
CA ALA A 131 -22.45 -16.73 22.49
C ALA A 131 -23.34 -16.06 21.44
N ASP A 132 -23.36 -14.72 21.47
CA ASP A 132 -24.05 -13.87 20.51
C ASP A 132 -23.15 -13.59 19.30
N PHE A 133 -23.67 -13.87 18.11
CA PHE A 133 -22.97 -13.74 16.84
C PHE A 133 -23.00 -12.31 16.27
N GLU A 134 -23.90 -11.48 16.80
CA GLU A 134 -24.25 -10.13 16.32
C GLU A 134 -23.88 -9.04 17.33
N THR A 135 -23.27 -9.40 18.47
CA THR A 135 -22.83 -8.45 19.50
C THR A 135 -21.90 -7.38 18.91
N GLY A 136 -21.94 -6.18 19.50
CA GLY A 136 -21.15 -5.03 19.05
C GLY A 136 -19.64 -5.20 19.25
N GLY A 137 -18.90 -4.19 18.78
CA GLY A 137 -17.45 -4.09 18.98
C GLY A 137 -16.59 -4.92 18.01
N GLY A 138 -15.31 -4.57 17.95
CA GLY A 138 -14.34 -5.16 17.02
C GLY A 138 -14.49 -4.66 15.58
N CYS A 139 -13.62 -5.15 14.69
CA CYS A 139 -13.57 -4.78 13.28
C CYS A 139 -14.57 -5.55 12.40
N PHE A 140 -15.09 -6.67 12.89
CA PHE A 140 -16.09 -7.46 12.18
C PHE A 140 -17.48 -7.22 12.77
N PRO A 141 -18.48 -6.80 11.97
CA PRO A 141 -19.85 -6.63 12.45
C PRO A 141 -20.44 -7.93 13.03
N THR A 142 -20.21 -9.06 12.38
CA THR A 142 -20.75 -10.37 12.79
C THR A 142 -19.69 -11.46 12.70
N ALA A 143 -19.93 -12.60 13.36
CA ALA A 143 -19.09 -13.78 13.21
C ALA A 143 -19.09 -14.32 11.77
N LEU A 144 -20.19 -14.14 11.02
CA LEU A 144 -20.29 -14.57 9.63
C LEU A 144 -19.38 -13.71 8.72
N VAL A 145 -19.39 -12.39 8.92
CA VAL A 145 -18.48 -11.48 8.20
C VAL A 145 -17.02 -11.81 8.52
N ALA A 146 -16.70 -12.10 9.78
CA ALA A 146 -15.34 -12.50 10.18
C ALA A 146 -14.86 -13.77 9.47
N ALA A 147 -15.72 -14.79 9.33
CA ALA A 147 -15.39 -16.03 8.62
C ALA A 147 -15.18 -15.80 7.11
N PHE A 148 -16.04 -14.98 6.48
CA PHE A 148 -15.89 -14.64 5.07
C PHE A 148 -14.64 -13.82 4.81
N ALA A 149 -14.40 -12.76 5.59
CA ALA A 149 -13.24 -11.89 5.42
C ALA A 149 -11.88 -12.62 5.55
N GLN A 150 -11.86 -13.79 6.18
CA GLN A 150 -10.65 -14.59 6.44
C GLN A 150 -10.63 -15.94 5.70
N GLY A 151 -11.47 -16.17 4.68
CA GLY A 151 -11.36 -17.40 3.88
C GLY A 151 -11.94 -18.66 4.51
N HIS A 152 -12.64 -18.59 5.64
CA HIS A 152 -12.99 -19.75 6.45
C HIS A 152 -14.38 -20.33 6.12
N LEU A 153 -14.47 -20.97 4.94
CA LEU A 153 -15.71 -21.52 4.39
C LEU A 153 -16.41 -22.54 5.30
N ASN A 154 -15.66 -23.37 6.03
CA ASN A 154 -16.23 -24.36 6.97
C ASN A 154 -16.99 -23.71 8.13
N VAL A 155 -16.50 -22.58 8.64
CA VAL A 155 -17.19 -21.78 9.66
C VAL A 155 -18.39 -21.08 9.05
N ALA A 156 -18.23 -20.43 7.90
CA ALA A 156 -19.32 -19.75 7.21
C ALA A 156 -20.50 -20.70 6.93
N GLN A 157 -20.22 -21.91 6.42
CA GLN A 157 -21.22 -22.97 6.20
C GLN A 157 -21.98 -23.34 7.47
N TYR A 158 -21.27 -23.52 8.58
CA TYR A 158 -21.89 -23.82 9.86
C TYR A 158 -22.82 -22.69 10.32
N LEU A 159 -22.36 -21.44 10.22
CA LEU A 159 -23.14 -20.26 10.61
C LEU A 159 -24.39 -20.10 9.74
N ILE A 160 -24.28 -20.20 8.41
CA ILE A 160 -25.45 -20.09 7.54
C ILE A 160 -26.44 -21.25 7.79
N GLY A 161 -25.94 -22.48 8.02
CA GLY A 161 -26.77 -23.62 8.41
C GLY A 161 -27.51 -23.45 9.74
N ARG A 162 -27.06 -22.51 10.59
CA ARG A 162 -27.72 -22.11 11.84
C ARG A 162 -28.75 -20.98 11.65
N GLY A 163 -28.95 -20.51 10.41
CA GLY A 163 -29.92 -19.47 10.07
C GLY A 163 -29.40 -18.04 10.20
N HIS A 164 -28.07 -17.84 10.24
CA HIS A 164 -27.50 -16.49 10.19
C HIS A 164 -27.84 -15.82 8.87
N ARG A 165 -28.20 -14.54 8.93
CA ARG A 165 -28.65 -13.78 7.77
C ARG A 165 -27.46 -13.39 6.91
N ILE A 166 -27.61 -13.55 5.61
CA ILE A 166 -26.69 -12.98 4.62
C ILE A 166 -27.05 -11.51 4.46
N THR A 167 -26.14 -10.63 4.87
CA THR A 167 -26.25 -9.17 4.72
C THR A 167 -25.35 -8.69 3.59
N GLN A 168 -25.40 -7.40 3.25
CA GLN A 168 -24.53 -6.82 2.23
C GLN A 168 -23.05 -6.98 2.60
N GLU A 169 -22.70 -6.75 3.86
CA GLU A 169 -21.34 -6.89 4.39
C GLU A 169 -20.80 -8.32 4.26
N VAL A 170 -21.68 -9.33 4.30
CA VAL A 170 -21.30 -10.73 4.07
C VAL A 170 -20.93 -10.96 2.61
N VAL A 171 -21.67 -10.36 1.67
CA VAL A 171 -21.41 -10.48 0.24
C VAL A 171 -20.13 -9.73 -0.15
N GLU A 172 -19.93 -8.52 0.41
CA GLU A 172 -18.69 -7.74 0.23
C GLU A 172 -17.47 -8.48 0.80
N ALA A 173 -17.60 -9.04 2.01
CA ALA A 173 -16.53 -9.84 2.61
C ALA A 173 -16.21 -11.09 1.78
N ALA A 174 -17.16 -11.65 1.03
CA ALA A 174 -16.93 -12.83 0.18
C ALA A 174 -16.15 -12.52 -1.11
N VAL A 175 -16.03 -11.24 -1.50
CA VAL A 175 -15.29 -10.80 -2.69
C VAL A 175 -13.99 -10.06 -2.34
N SER A 176 -13.60 -10.02 -1.07
CA SER A 176 -12.36 -9.37 -0.62
C SER A 176 -11.10 -10.08 -1.12
N GLU A 177 -9.96 -9.38 -1.06
CA GLU A 177 -8.67 -9.85 -1.60
C GLU A 177 -8.20 -11.21 -1.05
N GLU A 178 -8.59 -11.53 0.19
CA GLU A 178 -8.25 -12.78 0.89
C GLU A 178 -9.02 -14.00 0.36
N ASN A 179 -10.03 -13.77 -0.49
CA ASN A 179 -10.95 -14.80 -0.96
C ASN A 179 -10.83 -15.03 -2.46
N ASP A 180 -10.68 -16.30 -2.82
CA ASP A 180 -10.91 -16.75 -4.19
C ASP A 180 -12.41 -16.82 -4.51
N VAL A 181 -12.74 -17.21 -5.75
CA VAL A 181 -14.13 -17.32 -6.22
C VAL A 181 -14.99 -18.29 -5.39
N GLN A 182 -14.42 -19.18 -4.57
CA GLN A 182 -15.18 -20.22 -3.86
C GLN A 182 -16.15 -19.64 -2.83
N GLN A 183 -15.77 -18.55 -2.14
CA GLN A 183 -16.59 -17.95 -1.08
C GLN A 183 -17.87 -17.36 -1.68
N ILE A 184 -17.74 -16.53 -2.70
CA ILE A 184 -18.88 -15.95 -3.39
C ILE A 184 -19.68 -17.02 -4.15
N ALA A 185 -19.02 -18.03 -4.73
CA ALA A 185 -19.71 -19.14 -5.38
C ALA A 185 -20.58 -19.91 -4.40
N HIS A 186 -20.08 -20.19 -3.20
CA HIS A 186 -20.85 -20.87 -2.18
C HIS A 186 -22.12 -20.08 -1.80
N LEU A 187 -22.01 -18.77 -1.60
CA LEU A 187 -23.15 -17.90 -1.30
C LEU A 187 -24.19 -17.92 -2.42
N ILE A 188 -23.76 -17.73 -3.66
CA ILE A 188 -24.65 -17.65 -4.81
C ILE A 188 -25.28 -19.00 -5.15
N GLU A 189 -24.55 -20.10 -5.06
CA GLU A 189 -25.07 -21.43 -5.41
C GLU A 189 -26.03 -21.99 -4.37
N ASN A 190 -25.80 -21.72 -3.08
CA ASN A 190 -26.60 -22.30 -2.00
C ASN A 190 -27.67 -21.35 -1.45
N PHE A 191 -27.50 -20.03 -1.63
CA PHE A 191 -28.34 -19.02 -0.99
C PHE A 191 -28.74 -17.87 -1.92
N LYS A 192 -28.82 -18.11 -3.24
CA LYS A 192 -29.14 -17.10 -4.26
C LYS A 192 -30.31 -16.18 -3.90
N GLU A 193 -31.39 -16.72 -3.35
CA GLU A 193 -32.61 -15.96 -2.99
C GLU A 193 -32.38 -14.92 -1.87
N HIS A 194 -31.26 -15.02 -1.15
CA HIS A 194 -30.88 -14.14 -0.06
C HIS A 194 -29.68 -13.24 -0.40
N VAL A 195 -29.06 -13.42 -1.58
CA VAL A 195 -27.93 -12.62 -2.03
C VAL A 195 -28.42 -11.57 -3.02
N THR A 196 -28.10 -10.31 -2.76
CA THR A 196 -28.30 -9.20 -3.70
C THR A 196 -26.94 -8.70 -4.11
N ILE A 197 -26.67 -8.66 -5.43
CA ILE A 197 -25.48 -8.02 -5.96
C ILE A 197 -25.76 -6.53 -6.10
N THR A 198 -25.07 -5.73 -5.28
CA THR A 198 -25.15 -4.26 -5.33
C THR A 198 -24.00 -3.69 -6.15
N GLU A 199 -24.02 -2.37 -6.36
CA GLU A 199 -22.91 -1.66 -7.00
C GLU A 199 -21.63 -1.81 -6.17
N GLU A 200 -21.72 -1.72 -4.84
CA GLU A 200 -20.57 -1.84 -3.93
C GLU A 200 -19.94 -3.24 -3.98
N VAL A 201 -20.74 -4.30 -4.10
CA VAL A 201 -20.23 -5.67 -4.29
C VAL A 201 -19.50 -5.79 -5.62
N THR A 202 -20.03 -5.17 -6.67
CA THR A 202 -19.43 -5.23 -8.01
C THR A 202 -18.13 -4.40 -8.06
N GLU A 203 -18.12 -3.24 -7.41
CA GLU A 203 -16.93 -2.41 -7.24
C GLU A 203 -15.86 -3.13 -6.41
N ALA A 204 -16.24 -3.78 -5.30
CA ALA A 204 -15.31 -4.57 -4.50
C ALA A 204 -14.69 -5.74 -5.29
N ALA A 205 -15.49 -6.41 -6.13
CA ALA A 205 -14.98 -7.43 -7.05
C ALA A 205 -14.01 -6.82 -8.07
N ALA A 206 -14.33 -5.66 -8.66
CA ALA A 206 -13.45 -4.97 -9.60
C ALA A 206 -12.18 -4.42 -8.95
N ALA A 207 -12.20 -4.11 -7.66
CA ALA A 207 -11.05 -3.63 -6.89
C ALA A 207 -10.12 -4.78 -6.44
N ASN A 208 -10.58 -6.03 -6.47
CA ASN A 208 -9.79 -7.17 -6.01
C ASN A 208 -8.61 -7.42 -6.96
N PRO A 209 -7.35 -7.29 -6.51
CA PRO A 209 -6.19 -7.32 -7.39
C PRO A 209 -5.78 -8.74 -7.80
N ILE A 210 -6.27 -9.78 -7.12
CA ILE A 210 -5.84 -11.17 -7.33
C ILE A 210 -6.92 -11.97 -8.06
N TRP A 211 -8.16 -11.89 -7.59
CA TRP A 211 -9.27 -12.73 -8.06
C TRP A 211 -10.39 -11.93 -8.72
N GLY A 212 -10.21 -10.62 -8.93
CA GLY A 212 -11.26 -9.73 -9.40
C GLY A 212 -11.89 -10.16 -10.71
N ALA A 213 -11.07 -10.57 -11.69
CA ALA A 213 -11.55 -11.09 -12.97
C ALA A 213 -12.41 -12.36 -12.81
N ASP A 214 -11.94 -13.35 -12.05
CA ASP A 214 -12.67 -14.62 -11.82
C ASP A 214 -13.97 -14.40 -11.04
N ILE A 215 -13.94 -13.56 -10.00
CA ILE A 215 -15.11 -13.20 -9.20
C ILE A 215 -16.14 -12.49 -10.09
N LEU A 216 -15.71 -11.49 -10.85
CA LEU A 216 -16.61 -10.71 -11.71
C LEU A 216 -17.19 -11.58 -12.82
N ALA A 217 -16.39 -12.48 -13.41
CA ALA A 217 -16.86 -13.46 -14.40
C ALA A 217 -17.95 -14.37 -13.82
N PHE A 218 -17.73 -14.86 -12.60
CA PHE A 218 -18.72 -15.68 -11.90
C PHE A 218 -20.01 -14.90 -11.61
N LEU A 219 -19.91 -13.66 -11.13
CA LEU A 219 -21.05 -12.80 -10.86
C LEU A 219 -21.84 -12.50 -12.15
N LEU A 220 -21.16 -12.18 -13.25
CA LEU A 220 -21.79 -11.92 -14.54
C LEU A 220 -22.52 -13.16 -15.07
N ASP A 221 -21.92 -14.34 -14.98
CA ASP A 221 -22.53 -15.61 -15.43
C ASP A 221 -23.77 -15.99 -14.59
N ARG A 222 -23.70 -15.85 -13.27
CA ARG A 222 -24.78 -16.31 -12.37
C ARG A 222 -25.85 -15.27 -12.08
N CYS A 223 -25.50 -14.00 -12.06
CA CYS A 223 -26.38 -12.90 -11.66
C CYS A 223 -26.78 -11.98 -12.83
N GLY A 224 -26.12 -12.08 -13.98
CA GLY A 224 -26.54 -11.44 -15.23
C GLY A 224 -26.81 -9.95 -15.09
N ASP A 225 -28.07 -9.56 -15.30
CA ASP A 225 -28.52 -8.16 -15.27
C ASP A 225 -28.44 -7.49 -13.88
N GLN A 226 -28.31 -8.26 -12.80
CA GLN A 226 -28.09 -7.69 -11.46
C GLN A 226 -26.71 -7.05 -11.32
N VAL A 227 -25.74 -7.47 -12.16
CA VAL A 227 -24.39 -6.91 -12.19
C VAL A 227 -24.40 -5.70 -13.12
N GLY A 228 -24.71 -4.54 -12.54
CA GLY A 228 -24.62 -3.25 -13.21
C GLY A 228 -23.17 -2.81 -13.35
N ILE A 229 -22.79 -2.32 -14.53
CA ILE A 229 -21.45 -1.75 -14.78
C ILE A 229 -21.61 -0.25 -14.89
N THR A 230 -21.17 0.47 -13.86
CA THR A 230 -21.23 1.93 -13.76
C THR A 230 -19.87 2.57 -14.07
N GLN A 231 -19.84 3.90 -14.13
CA GLN A 231 -18.59 4.66 -14.31
C GLN A 231 -17.58 4.40 -13.19
N GLU A 232 -18.04 4.28 -11.94
CA GLU A 232 -17.14 4.03 -10.82
C GLU A 232 -16.55 2.62 -10.89
N ILE A 233 -17.34 1.61 -11.28
CA ILE A 233 -16.84 0.24 -11.50
C ILE A 233 -15.80 0.21 -12.63
N LEU A 234 -16.03 0.92 -13.74
CA LEU A 234 -15.06 1.01 -14.82
C LEU A 234 -13.77 1.69 -14.36
N LYS A 235 -13.85 2.80 -13.63
CA LYS A 235 -12.67 3.47 -13.07
C LYS A 235 -11.91 2.57 -12.10
N THR A 236 -12.61 1.84 -11.25
CA THR A 236 -12.01 0.88 -10.31
C THR A 236 -11.31 -0.25 -11.06
N ALA A 237 -11.94 -0.81 -12.10
CA ALA A 237 -11.33 -1.81 -12.96
C ALA A 237 -10.07 -1.28 -13.67
N THR A 238 -10.12 -0.07 -14.23
CA THR A 238 -8.96 0.53 -14.91
C THR A 238 -7.85 0.96 -13.95
N ALA A 239 -8.18 1.24 -12.68
CA ALA A 239 -7.22 1.56 -11.63
C ALA A 239 -6.64 0.31 -10.93
N ASN A 240 -7.20 -0.88 -11.20
CA ASN A 240 -6.73 -2.13 -10.60
C ASN A 240 -5.38 -2.52 -11.24
N GLU A 241 -4.30 -2.34 -10.48
CA GLU A 241 -2.94 -2.64 -10.92
C GLU A 241 -2.64 -4.15 -10.99
N GLY A 242 -3.47 -5.00 -10.38
CA GLY A 242 -3.26 -6.45 -10.32
C GLY A 242 -3.82 -7.22 -11.53
N CYS A 243 -5.13 -7.13 -11.77
CA CYS A 243 -5.82 -7.86 -12.85
C CYS A 243 -6.78 -6.96 -13.66
N GLY A 244 -6.53 -5.64 -13.67
CA GLY A 244 -7.40 -4.66 -14.32
C GLY A 244 -7.58 -4.87 -15.83
N ASP A 245 -6.56 -5.33 -16.54
CA ASP A 245 -6.63 -5.70 -17.95
C ASP A 245 -7.52 -6.92 -18.19
N GLU A 246 -7.41 -7.97 -17.37
CA GLU A 246 -8.28 -9.14 -17.44
C GLU A 246 -9.74 -8.78 -17.13
N ILE A 247 -9.97 -7.92 -16.11
CA ILE A 247 -11.30 -7.39 -15.78
C ILE A 247 -11.86 -6.61 -16.98
N MET A 248 -11.08 -5.71 -17.58
CA MET A 248 -11.54 -4.92 -18.71
C MET A 248 -11.80 -5.78 -19.95
N SER A 249 -10.97 -6.78 -20.24
CA SER A 249 -11.22 -7.75 -21.32
C SER A 249 -12.56 -8.47 -21.11
N LEU A 250 -12.83 -8.94 -19.89
CA LEU A 250 -14.09 -9.59 -19.54
C LEU A 250 -15.30 -8.66 -19.71
N LEU A 251 -15.19 -7.41 -19.25
CA LEU A 251 -16.28 -6.44 -19.36
C LEU A 251 -16.59 -6.09 -20.82
N ILE A 252 -15.56 -5.94 -21.64
CA ILE A 252 -15.68 -5.72 -23.08
C ILE A 252 -16.36 -6.93 -23.74
N ASP A 253 -15.92 -8.16 -23.45
CA ASP A 253 -16.49 -9.38 -24.02
C ASP A 253 -17.97 -9.59 -23.63
N THR A 254 -18.35 -9.17 -22.42
CA THR A 254 -19.68 -9.43 -21.86
C THR A 254 -20.68 -8.29 -22.06
N ARG A 255 -20.22 -7.04 -22.20
CA ARG A 255 -21.08 -5.84 -22.31
C ARG A 255 -20.83 -5.03 -23.58
N GLY A 256 -19.66 -5.13 -24.21
CA GLY A 256 -19.33 -4.49 -25.49
C GLY A 256 -19.78 -3.04 -25.56
N ASP A 257 -20.56 -2.70 -26.59
CA ASP A 257 -21.08 -1.34 -26.84
C ASP A 257 -21.92 -0.73 -25.70
N ALA A 258 -22.33 -1.51 -24.70
CA ALA A 258 -23.04 -1.00 -23.53
C ALA A 258 -22.12 -0.30 -22.51
N LEU A 259 -20.80 -0.46 -22.63
CA LEU A 259 -19.85 0.24 -21.78
C LEU A 259 -19.73 1.70 -22.18
N ASP A 260 -20.00 2.59 -21.24
CA ASP A 260 -19.82 4.02 -21.42
C ASP A 260 -18.38 4.38 -21.04
N ILE A 261 -17.47 4.45 -22.02
CA ILE A 261 -16.06 4.79 -21.75
C ILE A 261 -15.90 6.31 -21.77
N THR A 262 -15.52 6.89 -20.62
CA THR A 262 -15.35 8.34 -20.47
C THR A 262 -13.88 8.75 -20.42
N GLU A 263 -13.62 10.06 -20.53
CA GLU A 263 -12.27 10.62 -20.35
C GLU A 263 -11.66 10.25 -18.97
N GLU A 264 -12.47 10.13 -17.92
CA GLU A 264 -11.97 9.73 -16.59
C GLU A 264 -11.58 8.25 -16.55
N THR A 265 -12.30 7.37 -17.26
CA THR A 265 -11.90 5.96 -17.46
C THR A 265 -10.57 5.88 -18.21
N LEU A 266 -10.41 6.67 -19.29
CA LEU A 266 -9.18 6.74 -20.06
C LEU A 266 -8.01 7.29 -19.24
N LYS A 267 -8.23 8.33 -18.43
CA LYS A 267 -7.20 8.87 -17.52
C LYS A 267 -6.81 7.85 -16.45
N SER A 268 -7.76 7.11 -15.89
CA SER A 268 -7.48 6.06 -14.92
C SER A 268 -6.62 4.95 -15.54
N ALA A 269 -6.97 4.47 -16.74
CA ALA A 269 -6.15 3.51 -17.48
C ALA A 269 -4.76 4.08 -17.84
N ALA A 270 -4.69 5.33 -18.31
CA ALA A 270 -3.44 5.99 -18.64
C ALA A 270 -2.52 6.18 -17.41
N GLY A 271 -3.12 6.32 -16.23
CA GLY A 271 -2.43 6.51 -14.96
C GLY A 271 -2.00 5.23 -14.25
N ASN A 272 -2.49 4.07 -14.70
CA ASN A 272 -2.19 2.76 -14.12
C ASN A 272 -0.76 2.33 -14.47
N SER A 273 0.05 2.06 -13.44
CA SER A 273 1.50 1.85 -13.59
C SER A 273 1.86 0.45 -14.11
N ASP A 274 0.99 -0.53 -13.90
CA ASP A 274 1.28 -1.94 -14.17
C ASP A 274 0.64 -2.41 -15.48
N CYS A 275 -0.70 -2.40 -15.55
CA CYS A 275 -1.46 -2.92 -16.70
C CYS A 275 -2.07 -1.82 -17.59
N GLY A 276 -1.81 -0.54 -17.30
CA GLY A 276 -2.43 0.60 -18.00
C GLY A 276 -2.24 0.60 -19.53
N ALA A 277 -1.08 0.14 -20.03
CA ALA A 277 -0.84 0.04 -21.46
C ALA A 277 -1.66 -1.07 -22.14
N GLU A 278 -1.91 -2.18 -21.45
CA GLU A 278 -2.78 -3.25 -21.96
C GLU A 278 -4.24 -2.81 -21.95
N ILE A 279 -4.70 -2.23 -20.84
CA ILE A 279 -6.06 -1.67 -20.74
C ILE A 279 -6.31 -0.66 -21.86
N MET A 280 -5.39 0.28 -22.07
CA MET A 280 -5.53 1.29 -23.12
C MET A 280 -5.56 0.68 -24.52
N ARG A 281 -4.81 -0.40 -24.76
CA ARG A 281 -4.85 -1.15 -26.02
C ARG A 281 -6.23 -1.72 -26.27
N LEU A 282 -6.77 -2.47 -25.30
CA LEU A 282 -8.11 -3.07 -25.39
C LEU A 282 -9.17 -2.01 -25.70
N LEU A 283 -9.10 -0.87 -25.00
CA LEU A 283 -10.03 0.24 -25.23
C LEU A 283 -9.91 0.84 -26.62
N ILE A 284 -8.70 1.04 -27.14
CA ILE A 284 -8.49 1.59 -28.49
C ILE A 284 -8.89 0.60 -29.58
N GLU A 285 -8.58 -0.69 -29.41
CA GLU A 285 -8.92 -1.74 -30.38
C GLU A 285 -10.43 -1.88 -30.56
N GLU A 286 -11.19 -1.79 -29.46
CA GLU A 286 -12.64 -2.02 -29.47
C GLU A 286 -13.46 -0.73 -29.63
N TYR A 287 -13.00 0.41 -29.09
CA TYR A 287 -13.76 1.67 -29.07
C TYR A 287 -13.08 2.83 -29.82
N GLY A 288 -11.95 2.62 -30.50
CA GLY A 288 -11.12 3.70 -31.03
C GLY A 288 -11.83 4.78 -31.85
N ASP A 289 -12.88 4.42 -32.61
CA ASP A 289 -13.67 5.38 -33.42
C ASP A 289 -14.53 6.34 -32.58
N VAL A 290 -14.87 5.98 -31.34
CA VAL A 290 -15.76 6.75 -30.45
C VAL A 290 -15.03 7.36 -29.25
N LEU A 291 -13.80 6.95 -28.97
CA LEU A 291 -13.01 7.49 -27.86
C LEU A 291 -12.56 8.93 -28.13
N ASP A 292 -12.86 9.83 -27.19
CA ASP A 292 -12.30 11.18 -27.16
C ASP A 292 -10.99 11.18 -26.35
N ILE A 293 -9.88 10.80 -27.00
CA ILE A 293 -8.56 10.80 -26.36
C ILE A 293 -8.00 12.22 -26.37
N THR A 294 -8.24 12.93 -25.28
CA THR A 294 -7.82 14.33 -25.11
C THR A 294 -6.36 14.45 -24.68
N SER A 295 -5.82 15.68 -24.73
CA SER A 295 -4.51 16.00 -24.14
C SER A 295 -4.39 15.63 -22.66
N ALA A 296 -5.50 15.62 -21.90
CA ALA A 296 -5.46 15.26 -20.48
C ALA A 296 -5.05 13.78 -20.28
N VAL A 297 -5.49 12.88 -21.16
CA VAL A 297 -5.09 11.45 -21.13
C VAL A 297 -3.58 11.31 -21.37
N PHE A 298 -3.04 12.04 -22.36
CA PHE A 298 -1.60 12.09 -22.62
C PHE A 298 -0.80 12.69 -21.44
N GLN A 299 -1.31 13.74 -20.81
CA GLN A 299 -0.68 14.33 -19.62
C GLN A 299 -0.64 13.35 -18.45
N THR A 300 -1.71 12.57 -18.25
CA THR A 300 -1.75 11.55 -17.21
C THR A 300 -0.71 10.45 -17.50
N ALA A 301 -0.67 9.89 -18.71
CA ALA A 301 0.34 8.91 -19.09
C ALA A 301 1.78 9.45 -18.93
N ALA A 302 2.03 10.70 -19.35
CA ALA A 302 3.32 11.36 -19.17
C ALA A 302 3.74 11.51 -17.70
N GLY A 303 2.76 11.78 -16.83
CA GLY A 303 2.95 12.01 -15.40
C GLY A 303 3.02 10.74 -14.54
N THR A 304 2.95 9.56 -15.14
CA THR A 304 3.09 8.26 -14.46
C THR A 304 4.51 7.72 -14.65
N ILE A 305 5.12 7.20 -13.58
CA ILE A 305 6.51 6.74 -13.57
C ILE A 305 6.77 5.69 -14.65
N ASP A 306 5.87 4.71 -14.76
CA ASP A 306 5.92 3.61 -15.74
C ASP A 306 5.01 3.84 -16.96
N GLY A 307 4.47 5.06 -17.12
CA GLY A 307 3.51 5.41 -18.17
C GLY A 307 4.10 5.47 -19.60
N PHE A 308 5.39 5.17 -19.78
CA PHE A 308 6.07 5.26 -21.09
C PHE A 308 5.47 4.30 -22.13
N ALA A 309 5.14 3.08 -21.72
CA ALA A 309 4.48 2.11 -22.60
C ALA A 309 3.11 2.65 -23.06
N THR A 310 2.33 3.20 -22.14
CA THR A 310 1.02 3.78 -22.43
C THR A 310 1.12 5.00 -23.34
N MET A 311 2.04 5.93 -23.08
CA MET A 311 2.29 7.08 -23.95
C MET A 311 2.65 6.65 -25.38
N LYS A 312 3.53 5.66 -25.51
CA LYS A 312 3.94 5.15 -26.83
C LYS A 312 2.76 4.55 -27.59
N LEU A 313 1.91 3.78 -26.89
CA LEU A 313 0.70 3.21 -27.48
C LEU A 313 -0.29 4.28 -27.92
N LEU A 314 -0.56 5.28 -27.07
CA LEU A 314 -1.45 6.40 -27.39
C LEU A 314 -1.00 7.17 -28.64
N MET A 315 0.32 7.38 -28.81
CA MET A 315 0.89 8.05 -29.98
C MET A 315 0.81 7.20 -31.26
N GLN A 316 0.84 5.87 -31.13
CA GLN A 316 0.83 4.95 -32.28
C GLN A 316 -0.58 4.60 -32.76
N GLU A 317 -1.50 4.38 -31.81
CA GLU A 317 -2.79 3.76 -32.06
C GLU A 317 -3.96 4.64 -31.59
N GLY A 318 -3.77 5.47 -30.57
CA GLY A 318 -4.84 6.27 -29.98
C GLY A 318 -5.19 7.55 -30.76
N CYS A 319 -4.21 8.27 -31.29
CA CYS A 319 -4.43 9.48 -32.11
C CYS A 319 -3.23 9.78 -33.02
N THR A 320 -3.29 9.38 -34.30
CA THR A 320 -2.16 9.51 -35.24
C THR A 320 -1.70 10.96 -35.53
N ASN A 321 -2.49 11.96 -35.11
CA ASN A 321 -2.22 13.38 -35.33
C ASN A 321 -2.08 14.18 -34.02
N PHE A 322 -2.00 13.52 -32.86
CA PHE A 322 -1.79 14.25 -31.61
C PHE A 322 -0.41 14.92 -31.60
N GLU A 323 -0.38 16.21 -31.27
CA GLU A 323 0.86 16.95 -31.10
C GLU A 323 1.17 17.09 -29.60
N ILE A 324 2.38 16.70 -29.19
CA ILE A 324 2.80 16.78 -27.80
C ILE A 324 2.83 18.25 -27.36
N THR A 325 1.99 18.58 -26.39
CA THR A 325 1.88 19.95 -25.85
C THR A 325 2.90 20.21 -24.75
N GLN A 326 3.10 21.49 -24.40
CA GLN A 326 3.99 21.88 -23.31
C GLN A 326 3.55 21.30 -21.96
N GLU A 327 2.24 21.14 -21.74
CA GLU A 327 1.67 20.56 -20.53
C GLU A 327 2.03 19.07 -20.38
N VAL A 328 2.03 18.31 -21.48
CA VAL A 328 2.45 16.90 -21.51
C VAL A 328 3.93 16.78 -21.15
N ILE A 329 4.78 17.61 -21.75
CA ILE A 329 6.21 17.65 -21.45
C ILE A 329 6.45 18.04 -19.98
N LEU A 330 5.68 18.99 -19.45
CA LEU A 330 5.80 19.40 -18.05
C LEU A 330 5.37 18.28 -17.10
N ALA A 331 4.35 17.48 -17.44
CA ALA A 331 3.96 16.30 -16.68
C ALA A 331 5.08 15.24 -16.68
N ALA A 332 5.66 14.95 -17.85
CA ALA A 332 6.82 14.06 -18.00
C ALA A 332 8.00 14.51 -17.16
N ALA A 333 8.34 15.80 -17.19
CA ALA A 333 9.45 16.35 -16.42
C ALA A 333 9.25 16.19 -14.90
N LYS A 334 8.03 16.40 -14.39
CA LYS A 334 7.74 16.33 -12.95
C LYS A 334 7.78 14.92 -12.38
N ARG A 335 7.24 13.93 -13.11
CA ARG A 335 6.97 12.59 -12.56
C ARG A 335 7.33 11.42 -13.48
N GLY A 336 7.53 11.67 -14.77
CA GLY A 336 7.87 10.62 -15.73
C GLY A 336 9.32 10.14 -15.62
N SER A 337 9.66 9.18 -16.47
CA SER A 337 11.00 8.62 -16.62
C SER A 337 11.87 9.42 -17.60
N GLU A 338 13.20 9.17 -17.58
CA GLU A 338 14.11 9.73 -18.58
C GLU A 338 13.67 9.41 -20.02
N ASP A 339 13.26 8.16 -20.28
CA ASP A 339 12.81 7.72 -21.59
C ASP A 339 11.52 8.44 -22.02
N MET A 340 10.59 8.66 -21.09
CA MET A 340 9.39 9.48 -21.33
C MET A 340 9.77 10.90 -21.77
N MET A 341 10.66 11.55 -21.01
CA MET A 341 11.07 12.92 -21.31
C MET A 341 11.78 13.00 -22.67
N LYS A 342 12.68 12.06 -22.94
CA LYS A 342 13.37 11.97 -24.23
C LYS A 342 12.41 11.80 -25.40
N PHE A 343 11.46 10.87 -25.27
CA PHE A 343 10.44 10.65 -26.28
C PHE A 343 9.59 11.90 -26.53
N CYS A 344 9.16 12.59 -25.46
CA CYS A 344 8.41 13.85 -25.59
C CYS A 344 9.23 14.94 -26.32
N LEU A 345 10.53 15.04 -26.05
CA LEU A 345 11.42 15.98 -26.74
C LEU A 345 11.60 15.64 -28.23
N ASP A 346 11.80 14.35 -28.54
CA ASP A 346 12.01 13.88 -29.91
C ASP A 346 10.75 14.09 -30.79
N GLU A 347 9.55 13.89 -30.22
CA GLU A 347 8.28 13.98 -30.93
C GLU A 347 7.63 15.38 -30.91
N SER A 348 8.07 16.31 -30.04
CA SER A 348 7.45 17.65 -29.88
C SER A 348 7.78 18.68 -30.98
N ARG A 349 8.51 18.29 -32.03
CA ARG A 349 8.82 19.10 -33.24
C ARG A 349 9.17 20.58 -32.91
N ASP A 350 8.52 21.53 -33.59
CA ASP A 350 8.78 22.98 -33.48
C ASP A 350 8.07 23.64 -32.27
N MET A 351 7.21 22.91 -31.56
CA MET A 351 6.36 23.46 -30.49
C MET A 351 7.06 23.50 -29.11
N PHE A 352 8.17 22.77 -28.97
CA PHE A 352 8.90 22.71 -27.70
C PHE A 352 9.47 24.06 -27.28
N GLN A 353 9.14 24.48 -26.05
CA GLN A 353 9.73 25.65 -25.42
C GLN A 353 10.49 25.26 -24.16
N LEU A 354 11.79 25.58 -24.14
CA LEU A 354 12.58 25.49 -22.92
C LEU A 354 12.19 26.67 -22.00
N THR A 355 11.36 26.39 -20.99
CA THR A 355 10.90 27.39 -20.02
C THR A 355 11.57 27.19 -18.65
N PRO A 356 11.67 28.24 -17.81
CA PRO A 356 12.16 28.10 -16.44
C PRO A 356 11.38 27.08 -15.62
N GLU A 357 10.05 27.00 -15.82
CA GLU A 357 9.18 26.06 -15.13
C GLU A 357 9.54 24.60 -15.46
N LEU A 358 9.92 24.32 -16.72
CA LEU A 358 10.37 23.00 -17.13
C LEU A 358 11.70 22.62 -16.46
N ILE A 359 12.65 23.57 -16.37
CA ILE A 359 13.95 23.34 -15.73
C ILE A 359 13.76 23.05 -14.23
N LEU A 360 12.87 23.80 -13.57
CA LEU A 360 12.49 23.55 -12.17
C LEU A 360 11.81 22.19 -12.00
N ALA A 361 10.88 21.84 -12.89
CA ALA A 361 10.21 20.54 -12.86
C ALA A 361 11.21 19.38 -12.98
N VAL A 362 12.14 19.45 -13.93
CA VAL A 362 13.21 18.45 -14.07
C VAL A 362 14.10 18.40 -12.83
N ALA A 363 14.47 19.56 -12.28
CA ALA A 363 15.30 19.62 -11.09
C ALA A 363 14.61 19.00 -9.86
N GLY A 364 13.28 19.10 -9.79
CA GLY A 364 12.45 18.53 -8.72
C GLY A 364 12.04 17.07 -8.92
N ASN A 365 12.41 16.44 -10.03
CA ASN A 365 12.06 15.05 -10.29
C ASN A 365 12.86 14.12 -9.36
N SER A 366 12.15 13.36 -8.53
CA SER A 366 12.73 12.57 -7.45
C SER A 366 13.55 11.35 -7.88
N PHE A 367 13.44 10.89 -9.13
CA PHE A 367 14.08 9.62 -9.54
C PHE A 367 14.99 9.76 -10.77
N TYR A 368 14.64 10.67 -11.67
CA TYR A 368 15.29 10.81 -12.97
C TYR A 368 15.79 12.23 -13.25
N GLY A 369 15.71 13.14 -12.28
CA GLY A 369 16.06 14.56 -12.46
C GLY A 369 17.48 14.80 -12.98
N GLY A 370 18.48 14.04 -12.51
CA GLY A 370 19.86 14.19 -12.96
C GLY A 370 20.07 13.78 -14.41
N LYS A 371 19.46 12.66 -14.83
CA LYS A 371 19.52 12.18 -16.21
C LYS A 371 18.74 13.10 -17.16
N MET A 372 17.54 13.51 -16.76
CA MET A 372 16.74 14.49 -17.51
C MET A 372 17.45 15.85 -17.63
N MET A 373 18.10 16.33 -16.56
CA MET A 373 18.87 17.58 -16.61
C MET A 373 20.08 17.45 -17.54
N THR A 374 20.75 16.29 -17.52
CA THR A 374 21.84 15.98 -18.47
C THR A 374 21.33 16.00 -19.91
N LEU A 375 20.18 15.41 -20.19
CA LEU A 375 19.53 15.44 -21.50
C LEU A 375 19.23 16.89 -21.94
N LEU A 376 18.68 17.72 -21.06
CA LEU A 376 18.42 19.13 -21.37
C LEU A 376 19.71 19.91 -21.67
N LEU A 377 20.75 19.72 -20.87
CA LEU A 377 22.05 20.36 -21.06
C LEU A 377 22.71 19.93 -22.38
N GLN A 378 22.62 18.65 -22.74
CA GLN A 378 23.15 18.15 -24.02
C GLN A 378 22.38 18.71 -25.22
N THR A 379 21.05 18.83 -25.09
CA THR A 379 20.18 19.25 -26.19
C THR A 379 20.19 20.77 -26.40
N PHE A 380 20.16 21.55 -25.32
CA PHE A 380 19.98 22.99 -25.37
C PHE A 380 21.20 23.81 -24.93
N GLY A 381 22.22 23.16 -24.35
CA GLY A 381 23.47 23.79 -23.93
C GLY A 381 23.23 25.00 -23.02
N ASN A 382 23.87 26.11 -23.36
CA ASN A 382 23.81 27.37 -22.59
C ASN A 382 22.42 28.02 -22.52
N ARG A 383 21.42 27.50 -23.23
CA ARG A 383 20.03 27.97 -23.09
C ARG A 383 19.39 27.44 -21.80
N VAL A 384 19.94 26.39 -21.18
CA VAL A 384 19.53 25.93 -19.85
C VAL A 384 20.11 26.87 -18.81
N ILE A 385 19.26 27.70 -18.21
CA ILE A 385 19.69 28.66 -17.19
C ILE A 385 19.59 28.03 -15.81
N ILE A 386 20.74 27.77 -15.18
CA ILE A 386 20.82 27.24 -13.81
C ILE A 386 20.77 28.41 -12.83
N THR A 387 19.69 28.54 -12.07
CA THR A 387 19.49 29.56 -11.03
C THR A 387 19.68 28.98 -9.63
N GLN A 388 19.67 29.84 -8.60
CA GLN A 388 19.63 29.41 -7.20
C GLN A 388 18.40 28.53 -6.94
N ASP A 389 17.22 28.94 -7.45
CA ASP A 389 15.97 28.20 -7.28
C ASP A 389 16.06 26.79 -7.88
N VAL A 390 16.69 26.62 -9.04
CA VAL A 390 16.87 25.30 -9.67
C VAL A 390 17.71 24.37 -8.79
N ILE A 391 18.79 24.89 -8.18
CA ILE A 391 19.62 24.10 -7.24
C ILE A 391 18.87 23.81 -5.94
N MET A 392 18.14 24.79 -5.42
CA MET A 392 17.28 24.63 -4.24
C MET A 392 16.25 23.51 -4.46
N THR A 393 15.58 23.52 -5.61
CA THR A 393 14.59 22.48 -5.96
C THR A 393 15.24 21.10 -6.02
N ALA A 394 16.43 20.97 -6.63
CA ALA A 394 17.17 19.71 -6.62
C ALA A 394 17.61 19.28 -5.21
N ALA A 395 17.98 20.22 -4.33
CA ALA A 395 18.32 19.91 -2.95
C ALA A 395 17.12 19.41 -2.12
N GLN A 396 15.91 19.85 -2.47
CA GLN A 396 14.66 19.45 -1.83
C GLN A 396 14.07 18.15 -2.40
N ALA A 397 14.46 17.75 -3.61
CA ALA A 397 13.97 16.53 -4.24
C ALA A 397 14.45 15.28 -3.48
N SER A 398 13.56 14.30 -3.31
CA SER A 398 13.94 12.95 -2.86
C SER A 398 14.99 12.41 -3.85
N TYR A 399 16.12 11.86 -3.38
CA TYR A 399 17.24 11.41 -4.23
C TYR A 399 17.81 12.47 -5.21
N GLY A 400 17.71 13.76 -4.85
CA GLY A 400 18.20 14.86 -5.68
C GLY A 400 19.73 15.01 -5.76
N ASP A 401 20.52 14.10 -5.21
CA ASP A 401 21.99 14.15 -5.22
C ASP A 401 22.57 14.02 -6.63
N GLU A 402 22.00 13.18 -7.50
CA GLU A 402 22.42 13.09 -8.90
C GLU A 402 22.10 14.40 -9.65
N THR A 403 20.91 14.95 -9.44
CA THR A 403 20.50 16.24 -10.02
C THR A 403 21.40 17.38 -9.55
N LEU A 404 21.68 17.44 -8.25
CA LEU A 404 22.62 18.40 -7.68
C LEU A 404 24.01 18.24 -8.29
N ALA A 405 24.50 17.01 -8.46
CA ALA A 405 25.80 16.77 -9.07
C ALA A 405 25.88 17.35 -10.49
N VAL A 406 24.87 17.10 -11.32
CA VAL A 406 24.81 17.62 -12.70
C VAL A 406 24.76 19.15 -12.69
N LEU A 407 23.87 19.75 -11.91
CA LEU A 407 23.69 21.20 -11.83
C LEU A 407 24.95 21.89 -11.31
N LEU A 408 25.54 21.38 -10.23
CA LEU A 408 26.71 21.97 -9.60
C LEU A 408 27.96 21.86 -10.47
N ASN A 409 28.08 20.82 -11.31
CA ASN A 409 29.18 20.68 -12.26
C ASN A 409 29.04 21.59 -13.50
N HIS A 410 27.83 22.02 -13.82
CA HIS A 410 27.55 22.87 -15.00
C HIS A 410 27.18 24.31 -14.62
N ARG A 411 27.18 24.66 -13.33
CA ARG A 411 26.88 26.02 -12.87
C ARG A 411 27.95 27.01 -13.32
N GLY A 412 27.54 28.25 -13.59
CA GLY A 412 28.49 29.35 -13.75
C GLY A 412 29.28 29.60 -12.47
N SER A 413 30.52 30.07 -12.58
CA SER A 413 31.40 30.35 -11.44
C SER A 413 30.82 31.32 -10.40
N ASP A 414 29.86 32.15 -10.81
CA ASP A 414 29.22 33.15 -9.96
C ASP A 414 28.12 32.55 -9.06
N LEU A 415 27.66 31.33 -9.36
CA LEU A 415 26.60 30.66 -8.61
C LEU A 415 27.21 29.85 -7.46
N LYS A 416 27.11 30.40 -6.25
CA LYS A 416 27.63 29.80 -5.02
C LYS A 416 26.59 28.89 -4.35
N ILE A 417 27.07 27.92 -3.59
CA ILE A 417 26.24 27.17 -2.65
C ILE A 417 25.93 28.10 -1.47
N THR A 418 24.67 28.43 -1.28
CA THR A 418 24.18 29.34 -0.23
C THR A 418 23.74 28.54 1.00
N ASN A 419 23.64 29.21 2.15
CA ASN A 419 23.11 28.59 3.37
C ASN A 419 21.67 28.10 3.19
N GLU A 420 20.88 28.76 2.34
CA GLU A 420 19.52 28.32 1.97
C GLU A 420 19.55 26.95 1.27
N ILE A 421 20.48 26.72 0.32
CA ILE A 421 20.66 25.42 -0.36
C ILE A 421 21.02 24.32 0.63
N VAL A 422 21.92 24.62 1.55
CA VAL A 422 22.36 23.66 2.57
C VAL A 422 21.20 23.32 3.52
N ILE A 423 20.44 24.32 3.97
CA ILE A 423 19.26 24.12 4.83
C ILE A 423 18.18 23.32 4.09
N ALA A 424 17.93 23.60 2.81
CA ALA A 424 17.00 22.84 2.00
C ALA A 424 17.36 21.36 1.90
N ALA A 425 18.63 21.04 1.64
CA ALA A 425 19.12 19.66 1.62
C ALA A 425 18.96 18.98 3.01
N ALA A 426 19.20 19.73 4.09
CA ALA A 426 19.11 19.23 5.46
C ALA A 426 17.66 19.02 5.96
N MET A 427 16.70 19.74 5.37
CA MET A 427 15.27 19.63 5.66
C MET A 427 14.55 18.54 4.86
N ASN A 428 15.26 17.86 3.95
CA ASN A 428 14.69 16.76 3.18
C ASN A 428 14.21 15.63 4.12
N THR A 429 12.99 15.15 3.89
CA THR A 429 12.35 14.11 4.70
C THR A 429 12.52 12.71 4.15
N ASP A 430 12.94 12.58 2.89
CA ASP A 430 12.89 11.33 2.14
C ASP A 430 14.28 10.74 1.90
N GLY A 431 15.34 11.54 2.06
CA GLY A 431 16.71 11.05 2.00
C GLY A 431 17.75 12.06 2.46
N GLU A 432 18.94 11.55 2.84
CA GLU A 432 20.11 12.38 3.20
C GLU A 432 21.07 12.60 2.04
N GLY A 433 20.78 12.04 0.86
CA GLY A 433 21.62 12.06 -0.35
C GLY A 433 22.09 13.47 -0.74
N PRO A 434 21.18 14.43 -0.97
CA PRO A 434 21.56 15.81 -1.29
C PRO A 434 22.54 16.43 -0.31
N MET A 435 22.30 16.26 1.00
CA MET A 435 23.17 16.80 2.04
C MET A 435 24.52 16.07 2.10
N ALA A 436 24.51 14.75 1.94
CA ALA A 436 25.73 13.95 1.89
C ALA A 436 26.61 14.38 0.71
N TYR A 437 26.03 14.55 -0.48
CA TYR A 437 26.74 15.01 -1.67
C TYR A 437 27.41 16.38 -1.44
N LEU A 438 26.67 17.35 -0.88
CA LEU A 438 27.21 18.69 -0.59
C LEU A 438 28.39 18.62 0.40
N LEU A 439 28.28 17.81 1.46
CA LEU A 439 29.35 17.65 2.45
C LEU A 439 30.58 16.92 1.91
N GLU A 440 30.41 16.02 0.94
CA GLU A 440 31.50 15.22 0.37
C GLU A 440 32.22 15.95 -0.77
N GLN A 441 31.48 16.49 -1.73
CA GLN A 441 32.06 17.08 -2.94
C GLN A 441 32.28 18.60 -2.81
N HIS A 442 31.49 19.28 -1.98
CA HIS A 442 31.53 20.74 -1.83
C HIS A 442 31.79 21.19 -0.39
N ARG A 443 32.51 20.38 0.39
CA ARG A 443 32.78 20.60 1.83
C ARG A 443 33.20 22.03 2.19
N MET A 444 34.04 22.66 1.38
CA MET A 444 34.60 24.00 1.65
C MET A 444 33.60 25.14 1.36
N GLU A 445 32.58 24.88 0.56
CA GLU A 445 31.50 25.83 0.26
C GLU A 445 30.34 25.71 1.26
N VAL A 446 30.25 24.59 1.99
CA VAL A 446 29.23 24.37 3.02
C VAL A 446 29.66 25.00 4.34
N GLU A 447 28.90 25.99 4.81
CA GLU A 447 29.05 26.59 6.12
C GLU A 447 28.14 25.90 7.15
N ILE A 448 28.68 25.55 8.33
CA ILE A 448 27.87 25.04 9.44
C ILE A 448 27.41 26.22 10.27
N THR A 449 26.11 26.51 10.22
CA THR A 449 25.49 27.64 10.93
C THR A 449 24.53 27.17 12.02
N GLN A 450 24.22 28.04 12.98
CA GLN A 450 23.19 27.76 14.00
C GLN A 450 21.82 27.48 13.37
N GLU A 451 21.47 28.19 12.30
CA GLU A 451 20.22 27.99 11.56
C GLU A 451 20.12 26.58 10.97
N LEU A 452 21.22 26.08 10.37
CA LEU A 452 21.30 24.72 9.86
C LEU A 452 21.10 23.68 10.98
N ILE A 453 21.75 23.85 12.12
CA ILE A 453 21.61 22.94 13.27
C ILE A 453 20.16 22.94 13.78
N SER A 454 19.53 24.12 13.91
CA SER A 454 18.13 24.22 14.33
C SER A 454 17.17 23.61 13.31
N ALA A 455 17.42 23.78 12.00
CA ALA A 455 16.63 23.15 10.95
C ALA A 455 16.69 21.62 11.04
N VAL A 456 17.90 21.06 11.17
CA VAL A 456 18.09 19.61 11.32
C VAL A 456 17.41 19.07 12.59
N GLN A 457 17.52 19.78 13.72
CA GLN A 457 16.84 19.40 14.96
C GLN A 457 15.30 19.43 14.81
N GLY A 458 14.78 20.32 13.98
CA GLY A 458 13.34 20.41 13.65
C GLY A 458 12.86 19.37 12.64
N ASN A 459 13.75 18.71 11.89
CA ASN A 459 13.41 17.66 10.94
C ASN A 459 12.97 16.39 11.69
N ARG A 460 11.64 16.21 11.81
CA ARG A 460 11.02 15.12 12.58
C ARG A 460 11.32 13.73 12.02
N MET A 461 11.56 13.62 10.71
CA MET A 461 11.72 12.34 10.02
C MET A 461 13.19 11.90 10.04
N LEU A 462 14.10 12.73 9.52
CA LEU A 462 15.50 12.37 9.30
C LEU A 462 16.49 13.17 10.17
N GLY A 463 16.04 14.06 11.05
CA GLY A 463 16.91 14.96 11.81
C GLY A 463 18.01 14.25 12.61
N LYS A 464 17.73 13.08 13.20
CA LYS A 464 18.76 12.29 13.91
C LYS A 464 19.86 11.77 12.97
N ARG A 465 19.48 11.28 11.79
CA ARG A 465 20.42 10.77 10.77
C ARG A 465 21.23 11.92 10.18
N MET A 466 20.55 13.02 9.85
CA MET A 466 21.18 14.22 9.32
C MET A 466 22.15 14.87 10.33
N MET A 467 21.83 14.87 11.64
CA MET A 467 22.78 15.27 12.69
C MET A 467 23.99 14.32 12.76
N ALA A 468 23.78 13.02 12.63
CA ALA A 468 24.88 12.04 12.64
C ALA A 468 25.82 12.26 11.45
N LEU A 469 25.26 12.49 10.26
CA LEU A 469 26.00 12.82 9.03
C LEU A 469 26.83 14.11 9.20
N LEU A 470 26.22 15.17 9.75
CA LEU A 470 26.92 16.42 10.04
C LEU A 470 28.09 16.21 11.03
N ARG A 471 27.86 15.44 12.10
CA ARG A 471 28.90 15.14 13.10
C ARG A 471 30.04 14.31 12.51
N ASP A 472 29.75 13.37 11.63
CA ASP A 472 30.75 12.54 10.95
C ASP A 472 31.65 13.40 10.04
N LYS A 473 31.05 14.25 9.20
CA LYS A 473 31.80 15.01 8.18
C LYS A 473 32.38 16.34 8.68
N ARG A 474 31.76 16.96 9.70
CA ARG A 474 32.05 18.33 10.19
C ARG A 474 32.03 18.46 11.73
N GLY A 475 32.35 17.38 12.45
CA GLY A 475 32.15 17.28 13.89
C GLY A 475 32.76 18.37 14.79
N ASP A 476 33.90 18.97 14.42
CA ASP A 476 34.49 20.03 15.24
C ASP A 476 33.73 21.35 15.15
N GLU A 477 33.07 21.62 14.02
CA GLU A 477 32.26 22.82 13.81
C GLU A 477 30.87 22.66 14.42
N VAL A 478 30.27 21.46 14.30
CA VAL A 478 28.97 21.13 14.90
C VAL A 478 29.01 21.27 16.43
N LYS A 479 30.11 20.85 17.07
CA LYS A 479 30.30 20.95 18.53
C LYS A 479 30.27 22.39 19.06
N LEU A 480 30.57 23.40 18.24
CA LEU A 480 30.53 24.81 18.67
C LEU A 480 29.09 25.22 19.01
N TYR A 481 28.12 24.76 18.23
CA TYR A 481 26.71 25.10 18.36
C TYR A 481 25.96 24.20 19.35
N GLU A 482 26.42 22.97 19.57
CA GLU A 482 25.86 22.08 20.61
C GLU A 482 26.21 22.54 22.04
N ARG A 483 27.31 23.28 22.21
CA ARG A 483 27.74 23.82 23.51
C ARG A 483 26.96 25.06 23.95
N GLU A 484 26.25 25.72 23.04
CA GLU A 484 25.44 26.92 23.32
C GLU A 484 24.01 26.57 23.81
N GLN A 485 23.63 25.29 23.87
CA GLN A 485 22.31 24.79 24.31
C GLN A 485 22.30 24.15 25.73
N VAL A 486 23.37 24.30 26.52
CA VAL A 486 23.47 23.79 27.90
C VAL A 486 23.23 24.89 28.93
#